data_AF-A0A1Y1W097-F1
#
_entry.id   AF-A0A1Y1W097-F1
#
_cell.length_a   1.000
_cell.length_b   1.000
_cell.length_c   1.000
_cell.angle_alpha   90.00
_cell.angle_beta   90.00
_cell.angle_gamma   90.00
#
_symmetry.space_group_name_H-M   'P 1'
#
loop_
_entity.id
_entity.type
_entity.pdbx_description
1 polymer ?
#
loop_
_entity_poly.entity_id
_entity_poly.type
_entity_poly.pdbx_seq_one_letter_code
_entity_poly.pdbx_strand_id
1 'polypeptide(L)'
;GIEYLNLEEGPIHTDGVMPSRGWSDDLCYGTGTMYLLGLGTGGAWGFLEGLRSQHGANLKLRVNSVLNSMTRRGPFVGNSFGVMAMFYNILNSTISNYRDTQDMYNSIGAAAISGMLFKIGGGPRASIISGIICAGTVGVYKISV
;
A
#
# COMPACT_ATOMS: atom_id res chain seq x y z
N GLY A 1 -36.41 -5.66 36.72
CA GLY A 1 -35.15 -6.11 36.09
C GLY A 1 -35.43 -6.89 34.82
N ILE A 2 -36.09 -6.25 33.86
CA ILE A 2 -36.37 -6.75 32.51
C ILE A 2 -36.40 -5.52 31.61
N GLU A 3 -35.24 -4.93 31.43
CA GLU A 3 -35.02 -3.72 30.63
C GLU A 3 -33.60 -3.76 30.04
N TYR A 4 -33.29 -4.89 29.39
CA TYR A 4 -32.07 -5.09 28.60
C TYR A 4 -32.40 -5.69 27.21
N LEU A 5 -33.66 -5.57 26.78
CA LEU A 5 -34.17 -6.03 25.49
C LEU A 5 -34.74 -4.89 24.64
N ASN A 6 -34.49 -3.63 25.02
CA ASN A 6 -34.75 -2.52 24.11
C ASN A 6 -33.52 -2.34 23.21
N LEU A 7 -33.69 -2.79 21.98
CA LEU A 7 -32.77 -2.69 20.86
C LEU A 7 -32.59 -1.20 20.52
N GLU A 8 -31.60 -0.55 21.14
CA GLU A 8 -31.09 0.71 20.62
C GLU A 8 -30.15 0.41 19.46
N GLU A 9 -30.51 0.97 18.31
CA GLU A 9 -29.86 0.86 17.01
C GLU A 9 -28.35 1.19 17.09
N GLY A 10 -27.52 0.15 17.21
CA GLY A 10 -26.07 0.21 17.03
C GLY A 10 -25.67 -0.74 15.90
N PRO A 11 -24.69 -0.39 15.05
CA PRO A 11 -24.41 -1.11 13.82
C PRO A 11 -24.02 -2.56 14.15
N ILE A 12 -24.80 -3.51 13.62
CA ILE A 12 -24.53 -4.94 13.45
C ILE A 12 -23.09 -5.35 13.80
N HIS A 13 -22.85 -5.65 15.07
CA HIS A 13 -21.65 -6.32 15.55
C HIS A 13 -21.86 -7.82 15.37
N THR A 14 -21.39 -8.35 14.24
CA THR A 14 -21.38 -9.80 13.99
C THR A 14 -20.48 -10.48 15.02
N ASP A 15 -21.11 -11.23 15.93
CA ASP A 15 -20.48 -12.20 16.83
C ASP A 15 -19.79 -13.30 16.01
N GLY A 16 -18.50 -13.11 15.74
CA GLY A 16 -17.57 -14.17 15.36
C GLY A 16 -16.40 -14.16 16.32
N VAL A 17 -15.78 -15.32 16.55
CA VAL A 17 -14.51 -15.48 17.30
C VAL A 17 -13.33 -14.70 16.66
N MET A 18 -13.59 -13.97 15.58
CA MET A 18 -12.68 -12.99 15.01
C MET A 18 -13.09 -11.59 15.50
N PRO A 19 -12.23 -10.91 16.29
CA PRO A 19 -12.49 -9.53 16.68
C PRO A 19 -12.74 -8.69 15.42
N SER A 20 -13.69 -7.76 15.49
CA SER A 20 -13.99 -6.76 14.45
C SER A 20 -12.70 -6.35 13.76
N ARG A 21 -12.57 -6.69 12.46
CA ARG A 21 -11.41 -6.32 11.64
C ARG A 21 -11.42 -4.80 11.55
N GLY A 22 -10.78 -4.17 12.52
CA GLY A 22 -10.75 -2.72 12.62
C GLY A 22 -9.97 -2.14 11.45
N TRP A 23 -10.24 -0.88 11.14
CA TRP A 23 -9.43 -0.06 10.23
C TRP A 23 -7.91 -0.17 10.49
N SER A 24 -7.50 -0.40 11.74
CA SER A 24 -6.10 -0.66 12.14
C SER A 24 -5.57 -2.01 11.63
N ASP A 25 -6.43 -3.03 11.60
CA ASP A 25 -6.09 -4.37 11.13
C ASP A 25 -5.86 -4.36 9.61
N ASP A 26 -6.76 -3.73 8.86
CA ASP A 26 -6.61 -3.54 7.41
C ASP A 26 -5.40 -2.66 7.08
N LEU A 27 -5.09 -1.67 7.92
CA LEU A 27 -3.89 -0.86 7.79
C LEU A 27 -2.61 -1.69 8.03
N CYS A 28 -2.54 -2.47 9.12
CA CYS A 28 -1.36 -3.26 9.47
C CYS A 28 -1.11 -4.36 8.43
N TYR A 29 -2.14 -5.15 8.09
CA TYR A 29 -2.03 -6.21 7.10
C TYR A 29 -1.83 -5.66 5.68
N GLY A 30 -2.52 -4.58 5.32
CA GLY A 30 -2.38 -3.93 4.02
C GLY A 30 -0.99 -3.33 3.82
N THR A 31 -0.48 -2.58 4.79
CA THR A 31 0.86 -1.97 4.72
C THR A 31 1.97 -3.00 4.78
N GLY A 32 1.88 -3.99 5.68
CA GLY A 32 2.86 -5.06 5.80
C GLY A 32 2.95 -5.92 4.54
N THR A 33 1.80 -6.31 3.98
CA THR A 33 1.76 -7.06 2.72
C THR A 33 2.37 -6.26 1.57
N MET A 34 2.01 -4.99 1.44
CA MET A 34 2.55 -4.14 0.36
C MET A 34 4.04 -3.85 0.53
N TYR A 35 4.51 -3.74 1.77
CA TYR A 35 5.93 -3.62 2.08
C TYR A 35 6.71 -4.86 1.66
N LEU A 36 6.22 -6.06 2.00
CA LEU A 36 6.84 -7.33 1.60
C LEU A 36 6.80 -7.54 0.09
N LEU A 37 5.71 -7.16 -0.58
CA LEU A 37 5.63 -7.16 -2.05
C LEU A 37 6.64 -6.18 -2.66
N GLY A 38 6.79 -4.98 -2.10
CA GLY A 38 7.80 -4.02 -2.54
C GLY A 38 9.23 -4.52 -2.30
N LEU A 39 9.49 -5.20 -1.19
CA LEU A 39 10.77 -5.83 -0.90
C LEU A 39 11.08 -6.97 -1.87
N GLY A 40 10.11 -7.84 -2.13
CA GLY A 40 10.26 -8.96 -3.06
C GLY A 40 10.53 -8.49 -4.48
N THR A 41 9.74 -7.52 -4.97
CA THR A 41 9.91 -6.95 -6.31
C THR A 41 11.21 -6.14 -6.44
N GLY A 42 11.51 -5.26 -5.48
CA GLY A 42 12.75 -4.47 -5.45
C GLY A 42 14.01 -5.32 -5.26
N GLY A 43 13.91 -6.38 -4.46
CA GLY A 43 14.97 -7.37 -4.25
C GLY A 43 15.23 -8.19 -5.50
N ALA A 44 14.18 -8.70 -6.18
CA ALA A 44 14.32 -9.39 -7.46
C ALA A 44 14.92 -8.49 -8.55
N TRP A 45 14.52 -7.23 -8.60
CA TRP A 45 15.11 -6.24 -9.50
C TRP A 45 16.59 -5.96 -9.18
N GLY A 46 16.94 -5.82 -7.90
CA GLY A 46 18.32 -5.68 -7.43
C GLY A 46 19.17 -6.92 -7.71
N PHE A 47 18.58 -8.11 -7.63
CA PHE A 47 19.21 -9.39 -7.97
C PHE A 47 19.58 -9.45 -9.45
N LEU A 48 18.62 -9.17 -10.33
CA LEU A 48 18.83 -9.18 -11.78
C LEU A 48 19.89 -8.16 -12.20
N GLU A 49 19.89 -6.96 -11.60
CA GLU A 49 20.94 -5.98 -11.90
C GLU A 49 22.30 -6.38 -11.33
N GLY A 50 22.33 -6.99 -10.14
CA GLY A 50 23.52 -7.58 -9.57
C GLY A 50 24.11 -8.69 -10.44
N LEU A 51 23.26 -9.54 -11.03
CA LEU A 51 23.68 -10.62 -11.93
C LEU A 51 24.22 -10.10 -13.26
N ARG A 52 23.64 -9.00 -13.77
CA ARG A 52 24.08 -8.30 -14.99
C ARG A 52 25.38 -7.52 -14.78
N SER A 53 25.66 -7.08 -13.55
CA SER A 53 26.89 -6.37 -13.20
C SER A 53 28.11 -7.29 -13.33
N GLN A 54 29.05 -6.94 -14.21
CA GLN A 54 30.26 -7.71 -14.54
C GLN A 54 31.39 -7.55 -13.50
N HIS A 55 31.06 -7.42 -12.21
CA HIS A 55 32.07 -7.16 -11.16
C HIS A 55 32.75 -8.47 -10.71
N GLY A 56 33.82 -8.84 -11.43
CA GLY A 56 34.88 -9.73 -10.96
C GLY A 56 34.85 -11.17 -11.49
N ALA A 57 36.02 -11.69 -11.86
CA ALA A 57 36.24 -13.06 -12.35
C ALA A 57 35.94 -14.16 -11.30
N ASN A 58 35.80 -13.80 -10.02
CA ASN A 58 35.59 -14.74 -8.90
C ASN A 58 34.15 -14.73 -8.40
N LEU A 59 33.59 -15.93 -8.19
CA LEU A 59 32.23 -16.17 -7.66
C LEU A 59 31.93 -15.38 -6.37
N LYS A 60 32.91 -15.21 -5.48
CA LYS A 60 32.75 -14.47 -4.21
C LYS A 60 32.48 -12.97 -4.42
N LEU A 61 33.15 -12.34 -5.39
CA LEU A 61 32.95 -10.91 -5.71
C LEU A 61 31.59 -10.68 -6.37
N ARG A 62 31.19 -11.61 -7.24
CA ARG A 62 29.88 -11.56 -7.91
C ARG A 62 28.73 -11.67 -6.92
N VAL A 63 28.81 -12.60 -5.97
CA VAL A 63 27.81 -12.74 -4.90
C VAL A 63 27.73 -11.48 -4.05
N ASN A 64 28.86 -10.87 -3.68
CA ASN A 64 28.86 -9.63 -2.90
C ASN A 64 28.23 -8.45 -3.69
N SER A 65 28.55 -8.32 -4.98
CA SER A 65 27.91 -7.31 -5.84
C SER A 65 26.40 -7.54 -5.95
N VAL A 66 25.95 -8.79 -6.08
CA VAL A 66 24.53 -9.13 -6.15
C VAL A 66 23.81 -8.76 -4.86
N LEU A 67 24.35 -9.17 -3.71
CA LEU A 67 23.79 -8.87 -2.41
C LEU A 67 23.74 -7.36 -2.15
N ASN A 68 24.80 -6.63 -2.50
CA ASN A 68 24.82 -5.18 -2.36
C ASN A 68 23.74 -4.50 -3.22
N SER A 69 23.54 -4.97 -4.46
CA SER A 69 22.48 -4.47 -5.35
C SER A 69 21.07 -4.79 -4.82
N MET A 70 20.86 -6.00 -4.28
CA MET A 70 19.59 -6.40 -3.66
C MET A 70 19.28 -5.55 -2.42
N THR A 71 20.24 -5.40 -1.51
CA THR A 71 20.06 -4.66 -0.25
C THR A 71 19.92 -3.16 -0.48
N ARG A 72 20.49 -2.61 -1.56
CA ARG A 72 20.29 -1.18 -1.89
C ARG A 72 18.90 -0.90 -2.47
N ARG A 73 18.36 -1.79 -3.31
CA ARG A 73 17.09 -1.56 -4.02
C ARG A 73 15.86 -2.10 -3.29
N GLY A 74 15.98 -3.20 -2.58
CA GLY A 74 14.87 -3.84 -1.86
C GLY A 74 14.18 -2.91 -0.86
N PRO A 75 14.89 -2.37 0.15
CA PRO A 75 14.31 -1.49 1.15
C PRO A 75 13.75 -0.19 0.56
N PHE A 76 14.38 0.37 -0.48
CA PHE A 76 13.89 1.59 -1.13
C PHE A 76 12.50 1.40 -1.76
N VAL A 77 12.32 0.30 -2.50
CA VAL A 77 11.02 -0.04 -3.11
C VAL A 77 10.01 -0.47 -2.06
N GLY A 78 10.43 -1.29 -1.09
CA GLY A 78 9.59 -1.71 0.05
C GLY A 78 9.03 -0.53 0.83
N ASN A 79 9.88 0.37 1.32
CA ASN A 79 9.47 1.55 2.07
C ASN A 79 8.48 2.41 1.27
N SER A 80 8.73 2.59 -0.02
CA SER A 80 7.85 3.39 -0.90
C SER A 80 6.46 2.77 -1.03
N PHE A 81 6.37 1.46 -1.24
CA PHE A 81 5.09 0.76 -1.39
C PHE A 81 4.32 0.66 -0.06
N GLY A 82 5.02 0.46 1.06
CA GLY A 82 4.41 0.48 2.38
C GLY A 82 3.76 1.83 2.71
N VAL A 83 4.46 2.93 2.46
CA VAL A 83 3.95 4.29 2.69
C VAL A 83 2.75 4.59 1.77
N MET A 84 2.81 4.19 0.50
CA MET A 84 1.68 4.33 -0.43
C MET A 84 0.44 3.57 0.03
N ALA A 85 0.60 2.33 0.49
CA ALA A 85 -0.50 1.56 1.06
C ALA A 85 -1.07 2.23 2.31
N MET A 86 -0.22 2.81 3.16
CA MET A 86 -0.64 3.50 4.38
C MET A 86 -1.51 4.71 4.05
N PHE A 87 -1.06 5.57 3.13
CA PHE A 87 -1.83 6.74 2.69
C PHE A 87 -3.18 6.34 2.07
N TYR A 88 -3.20 5.33 1.20
CA TYR A 88 -4.44 4.86 0.60
C TYR A 88 -5.44 4.37 1.66
N ASN A 89 -5.00 3.51 2.59
CA ASN A 89 -5.87 2.97 3.63
C ASN A 89 -6.41 4.06 4.57
N ILE A 90 -5.56 5.01 4.99
CA ILE A 90 -5.98 6.14 5.83
C ILE A 90 -7.00 7.01 5.09
N LEU A 91 -6.74 7.37 3.84
CA LEU A 91 -7.63 8.24 3.06
C LEU A 91 -8.94 7.54 2.73
N ASN A 92 -8.88 6.28 2.30
CA ASN A 92 -10.08 5.50 1.99
C ASN A 92 -10.94 5.30 3.24
N SER A 93 -10.33 5.01 4.40
CA SER A 93 -11.05 4.92 5.69
C SER A 93 -11.64 6.26 6.11
N THR A 94 -10.88 7.35 6.04
CA THR A 94 -11.35 8.70 6.42
C THR A 94 -12.55 9.12 5.58
N ILE A 95 -12.49 8.95 4.26
CA ILE A 95 -13.60 9.37 3.38
C ILE A 95 -14.79 8.41 3.51
N SER A 96 -14.56 7.11 3.74
CA SER A 96 -15.64 6.15 3.99
C SER A 96 -16.38 6.44 5.30
N ASN A 97 -15.67 6.84 6.36
CA ASN A 97 -16.29 7.25 7.62
C ASN A 97 -17.06 8.58 7.51
N TYR A 98 -16.63 9.47 6.61
CA TYR A 98 -17.33 10.76 6.43
C TYR A 98 -18.59 10.64 5.56
N ARG A 99 -18.63 9.66 4.65
CA ARG A 99 -19.67 9.56 3.61
C ARG A 99 -20.58 8.33 3.75
N ASP A 100 -20.33 7.48 4.75
CA ASP A 100 -21.03 6.20 5.04
C ASP A 100 -21.26 5.29 3.81
N THR A 101 -20.53 5.51 2.72
CA THR A 101 -20.72 4.86 1.42
C THR A 101 -19.37 4.54 0.79
N GLN A 102 -19.23 3.31 0.29
CA GLN A 102 -18.02 2.84 -0.40
C GLN A 102 -18.22 2.83 -1.92
N ASP A 103 -18.13 4.02 -2.52
CA ASP A 103 -18.27 4.18 -3.97
C ASP A 103 -16.94 4.08 -4.72
N MET A 104 -16.99 3.68 -5.99
CA MET A 104 -15.84 3.66 -6.91
C MET A 104 -15.11 5.01 -6.96
N TYR A 105 -15.86 6.12 -6.98
CA TYR A 105 -15.30 7.48 -6.99
C TYR A 105 -14.50 7.79 -5.73
N ASN A 106 -14.89 7.24 -4.58
CA ASN A 106 -14.19 7.45 -3.33
C ASN A 106 -12.81 6.78 -3.34
N SER A 107 -12.73 5.52 -3.75
CA SER A 107 -11.46 4.81 -3.85
C SER A 107 -10.51 5.42 -4.90
N ILE A 108 -11.05 5.88 -6.04
CA ILE A 108 -10.23 6.57 -7.07
C ILE A 108 -9.71 7.92 -6.53
N GLY A 109 -10.56 8.69 -5.84
CA GLY A 109 -10.17 9.95 -5.22
C GLY A 109 -9.12 9.77 -4.12
N ALA A 110 -9.30 8.78 -3.24
CA ALA A 110 -8.34 8.42 -2.20
C ALA A 110 -6.99 8.01 -2.80
N ALA A 111 -6.99 7.23 -3.88
CA ALA A 111 -5.77 6.84 -4.59
C ALA A 111 -5.07 8.04 -5.25
N ALA A 112 -5.82 8.97 -5.83
CA ALA A 112 -5.28 10.19 -6.41
C ALA A 112 -4.57 11.05 -5.35
N ILE A 113 -5.24 11.28 -4.22
CA ILE A 113 -4.70 12.08 -3.11
C ILE A 113 -3.49 11.39 -2.49
N SER A 114 -3.54 10.07 -2.29
CA SER A 114 -2.42 9.26 -1.81
C SER A 114 -1.19 9.43 -2.72
N GLY A 115 -1.38 9.32 -4.04
CA GLY A 115 -0.32 9.49 -5.03
C GLY A 115 0.25 10.91 -5.04
N MET A 116 -0.59 11.92 -4.88
CA MET A 116 -0.16 13.32 -4.77
C MET A 116 0.67 13.57 -3.51
N LEU A 117 0.22 13.06 -2.35
CA LEU A 117 0.90 13.21 -1.07
C LEU A 117 2.27 12.53 -1.07
N PHE A 118 2.37 11.32 -1.63
CA PHE A 118 3.63 10.59 -1.70
C PHE A 118 4.75 11.35 -2.42
N LYS A 119 4.41 12.17 -3.43
CA LYS A 119 5.38 12.91 -4.25
C LYS A 119 5.31 14.43 -4.06
N ILE A 120 4.75 14.92 -2.95
CA ILE A 120 4.54 16.36 -2.73
C ILE A 120 5.86 17.15 -2.67
N GLY A 121 6.91 16.58 -2.07
CA GLY A 121 8.24 17.20 -1.98
C GLY A 121 9.01 17.27 -3.30
N GLY A 122 8.55 16.57 -4.35
CA GLY A 122 9.14 16.59 -5.69
C GLY A 122 8.62 17.71 -6.60
N GLY A 123 7.75 18.58 -6.07
CA GLY A 123 7.11 19.68 -6.79
C GLY A 123 5.73 19.34 -7.36
N PRO A 124 4.95 20.36 -7.78
CA PRO A 124 3.53 20.21 -8.11
C PRO A 124 3.30 19.31 -9.33
N ARG A 125 4.19 19.37 -10.34
CA ARG A 125 4.08 18.51 -11.53
C ARG A 125 4.26 17.03 -11.18
N ALA A 126 5.26 16.71 -10.36
CA ALA A 126 5.54 15.34 -9.96
C ALA A 126 4.41 14.75 -9.12
N SER A 127 3.85 15.56 -8.21
CA SER A 127 2.69 15.22 -7.38
C SER A 127 1.44 14.94 -8.22
N ILE A 128 1.11 15.80 -9.18
CA ILE A 128 -0.06 15.60 -10.04
C ILE A 128 0.11 14.33 -10.90
N ILE A 129 1.29 14.12 -11.48
CA ILE A 129 1.56 12.94 -12.32
C ILE A 129 1.41 11.65 -11.49
N SER A 130 1.97 11.59 -10.28
CA SER A 130 1.81 10.42 -9.41
C SER A 130 0.35 10.21 -9.00
N GLY A 131 -0.38 11.29 -8.72
CA GLY A 131 -1.83 11.22 -8.45
C GLY A 131 -2.62 10.60 -9.60
N ILE A 132 -2.38 11.05 -10.83
CA ILE A 132 -3.05 10.53 -12.03
C ILE A 132 -2.73 9.05 -12.24
N ILE A 133 -1.47 8.64 -12.08
CA ILE A 133 -1.05 7.24 -12.25
C ILE A 133 -1.77 6.34 -11.23
N CYS A 134 -1.80 6.75 -9.95
CA CYS A 134 -2.47 5.99 -8.90
C CYS A 134 -3.99 5.92 -9.13
N ALA A 135 -4.63 7.04 -9.47
CA ALA A 135 -6.05 7.09 -9.81
C ALA A 135 -6.39 6.18 -11.00
N GLY A 136 -5.58 6.22 -12.06
CA GLY A 136 -5.75 5.38 -13.23
C GLY A 136 -5.61 3.89 -12.90
N THR A 137 -4.62 3.52 -12.09
CA THR A 137 -4.38 2.13 -11.70
C THR A 137 -5.55 1.56 -10.91
N VAL A 138 -6.04 2.30 -9.91
CA VAL A 138 -7.21 1.89 -9.11
C VAL A 138 -8.49 1.91 -9.94
N GLY A 139 -8.65 2.89 -10.83
CA GLY A 139 -9.79 2.95 -11.74
C GLY A 139 -9.87 1.72 -12.65
N VAL A 140 -8.76 1.31 -13.26
CA VAL A 140 -8.70 0.09 -14.08
C VAL A 140 -9.04 -1.14 -13.24
N TYR A 141 -8.48 -1.26 -12.03
CA TYR A 141 -8.77 -2.39 -11.13
C TYR A 141 -10.26 -2.46 -10.76
N LYS A 142 -10.88 -1.33 -10.41
CA LYS A 142 -12.29 -1.24 -10.03
C LYS A 142 -13.26 -1.43 -11.20
N ILE A 143 -12.82 -1.21 -12.44
CA ILE A 143 -13.60 -1.55 -13.64
C ILE A 143 -13.53 -3.05 -13.93
N SER A 144 -12.41 -3.69 -13.60
CA SER A 144 -12.17 -5.11 -13.88
C SER A 144 -12.78 -6.08 -12.87
N VAL A 145 -13.19 -5.59 -11.69
CA VAL A 145 -13.77 -6.36 -10.57
C VAL A 145 -15.21 -5.96 -10.40
#